data_AF-A0AA37UH64-F1
#
_entry.id   AF-A0AA37UH64-F1
#
_cell.length_a   1.000
_cell.length_b   1.000
_cell.length_c   1.000
_cell.angle_alpha   90.00
_cell.angle_beta   90.00
_cell.angle_gamma   90.00
#
_symmetry.space_group_name_H-M   'P 1'
#
loop_
_entity.id
_entity.type
_entity.pdbx_description
1 polymer ?
#
loop_
_entity_poly.entity_id
_entity_poly.type
_entity_poly.pdbx_seq_one_letter_code
_entity_poly.pdbx_strand_id
1 'polypeptide(L)'
;MTDVNRAPNAAPSSAGGRRRVLGRESGQTDIGATGAPTAAKRPIVATESVIPELDETVAKPRPLWKHPAFIVSVALTLAALIAAGVFLVLWLLSDGPDRVDDVQLEVGQGNAHLTWTGAEEPVDLYVVNGGEVLDMSQLVRSGDEAWFPVGLPLAQGGFDDGTCFVVRPHANADAEVSLDAAALDEQGARSACVADAR
;
A
#
# COMPACT_ATOMS: atom_id res chain seq x y z
N MET A 1 -30.68 37.45 44.57
CA MET A 1 -29.97 36.38 45.30
C MET A 1 -28.83 37.04 46.07
N THR A 2 -28.74 36.67 47.33
CA THR A 2 -28.10 37.34 48.48
C THR A 2 -26.59 37.49 48.39
N ASP A 3 -26.11 38.66 48.79
CA ASP A 3 -24.75 38.94 49.26
C ASP A 3 -24.43 38.08 50.50
N VAL A 4 -23.26 37.42 50.54
CA VAL A 4 -22.77 36.70 51.73
C VAL A 4 -21.33 37.12 52.02
N ASN A 5 -21.24 37.99 53.01
CA ASN A 5 -20.06 38.36 53.78
C ASN A 5 -19.33 37.12 54.35
N ARG A 6 -17.99 37.06 54.25
CA ARG A 6 -17.14 36.12 54.99
C ARG A 6 -15.97 36.88 55.62
N ALA A 7 -15.97 36.96 56.95
CA ALA A 7 -14.81 37.33 57.77
C ALA A 7 -14.31 36.09 58.56
N PRO A 8 -13.27 36.22 59.40
CA PRO A 8 -11.90 35.72 59.24
C PRO A 8 -11.60 34.43 60.03
N ASN A 9 -10.45 33.79 59.83
CA ASN A 9 -9.94 32.78 60.77
C ASN A 9 -8.39 32.69 60.79
N ALA A 10 -7.85 32.72 62.02
CA ALA A 10 -6.45 32.55 62.46
C ALA A 10 -5.94 31.10 62.20
N ALA A 11 -4.69 30.65 62.41
CA ALA A 11 -3.55 30.93 63.32
C ALA A 11 -2.31 30.14 62.73
N PRO A 12 -1.17 29.77 63.40
CA PRO A 12 -0.84 29.78 64.83
C PRO A 12 0.59 30.23 65.24
N SER A 13 0.78 30.24 66.56
CA SER A 13 1.90 30.60 67.42
C SER A 13 3.15 29.70 67.33
N SER A 14 4.34 30.31 67.38
CA SER A 14 5.62 29.61 67.49
C SER A 14 6.01 29.33 68.95
N ALA A 15 5.94 28.06 69.36
CA ALA A 15 6.46 27.55 70.62
C ALA A 15 8.00 27.39 70.57
N GLY A 16 8.67 27.75 71.67
CA GLY A 16 10.12 27.69 71.81
C GLY A 16 10.68 26.26 71.90
N GLY A 17 11.66 25.97 71.05
CA GLY A 17 12.47 24.74 71.09
C GLY A 17 13.91 25.04 71.50
N ARG A 18 14.40 24.34 72.54
CA ARG A 18 15.80 24.39 72.99
C ARG A 18 16.75 23.93 71.87
N ARG A 19 17.75 24.75 71.54
CA ARG A 19 18.71 24.51 70.46
C ARG A 19 19.67 23.38 70.86
N ARG A 20 19.59 22.24 70.17
CA ARG A 20 20.52 21.11 70.33
C ARG A 20 21.87 21.51 69.72
N VAL A 21 22.92 21.57 70.53
CA VAL A 21 24.28 21.95 70.10
C VAL A 21 24.95 20.74 69.46
N LEU A 22 25.46 20.90 68.23
CA LEU A 22 26.07 19.85 67.41
C LEU A 22 27.56 20.17 67.22
N GLY A 23 28.41 19.15 67.13
CA GLY A 23 29.82 19.31 66.71
C GLY A 23 30.89 19.32 67.81
N ARG A 24 30.66 18.71 68.99
CA ARG A 24 31.63 18.72 70.11
C ARG A 24 32.42 17.43 70.36
N GLU A 25 32.36 16.46 69.44
CA GLU A 25 33.22 15.28 69.50
C GLU A 25 34.54 15.52 68.77
N SER A 26 35.63 14.88 69.21
CA SER A 26 36.96 15.12 68.63
C SER A 26 36.99 14.64 67.17
N GLY A 27 37.24 15.57 66.24
CA GLY A 27 37.19 15.32 64.80
C GLY A 27 35.95 15.91 64.10
N GLN A 28 35.01 16.50 64.85
CA GLN A 28 33.86 17.22 64.30
C GLN A 28 34.02 18.74 64.47
N THR A 29 33.60 19.51 63.48
CA THR A 29 33.69 20.98 63.49
C THR A 29 32.59 21.58 64.37
N ASP A 30 32.96 22.24 65.48
CA ASP A 30 32.03 22.92 66.40
C ASP A 30 31.48 24.20 65.76
N ILE A 31 30.16 24.27 65.55
CA ILE A 31 29.48 25.44 64.95
C ILE A 31 28.97 26.40 66.06
N GLY A 32 29.30 26.15 67.33
CA GLY A 32 28.79 26.89 68.49
C GLY A 32 29.81 27.64 69.34
N ALA A 33 31.12 27.56 69.06
CA ALA A 33 32.14 28.22 69.87
C ALA A 33 32.35 29.70 69.45
N THR A 34 31.58 30.59 70.08
CA THR A 34 31.86 32.02 70.18
C THR A 34 33.20 32.26 70.88
N GLY A 35 34.26 32.46 70.09
CA GLY A 35 35.61 32.73 70.62
C GLY A 35 36.67 33.12 69.58
N ALA A 36 36.30 33.28 68.31
CA ALA A 36 37.17 33.85 67.28
C ALA A 36 36.76 35.32 67.03
N PRO A 37 37.72 36.25 66.78
CA PRO A 37 37.45 37.67 66.74
C PRO A 37 36.34 37.97 65.74
N THR A 38 35.45 38.87 66.12
CA THR A 38 34.32 39.39 65.36
C THR A 38 34.79 39.93 64.01
N ALA A 39 34.94 39.04 63.03
CA ALA A 39 34.88 39.39 61.63
C ALA A 39 33.43 39.80 61.39
N ALA A 40 33.21 41.11 61.38
CA ALA A 40 31.93 41.73 61.03
C ALA A 40 31.27 40.92 59.92
N LYS A 41 30.05 40.43 60.17
CA LYS A 41 29.23 39.81 59.13
C LYS A 41 29.21 40.80 57.97
N ARG A 42 29.93 40.47 56.90
CA ARG A 42 29.89 41.24 55.66
C ARG A 42 28.41 41.32 55.28
N PRO A 43 27.83 42.51 55.12
CA PRO A 43 26.45 42.59 54.67
C PRO A 43 26.36 41.82 53.36
N ILE A 44 25.39 40.91 53.27
CA ILE A 44 25.01 40.28 52.01
C ILE A 44 24.45 41.45 51.19
N VAL A 45 25.33 42.13 50.47
CA VAL A 45 24.92 42.93 49.33
C VAL A 45 24.34 41.91 48.39
N ALA A 46 23.02 41.99 48.18
CA ALA A 46 22.38 41.40 47.02
C ALA A 46 22.96 42.12 45.81
N THR A 47 24.19 41.74 45.42
CA THR A 47 24.54 41.84 44.02
C THR A 47 23.57 40.88 43.37
N GLU A 48 22.53 41.45 42.79
CA GLU A 48 21.84 40.95 41.63
C GLU A 48 22.90 40.33 40.71
N SER A 49 23.28 39.09 41.00
CA SER A 49 24.03 38.27 40.09
C SER A 49 22.99 37.90 39.07
N VAL A 50 22.77 38.84 38.14
CA VAL A 50 22.23 38.57 36.83
C VAL A 50 23.02 37.36 36.38
N ILE A 51 22.41 36.18 36.50
CA ILE A 51 22.79 35.04 35.70
C ILE A 51 22.65 35.62 34.30
N PRO A 52 23.75 35.78 33.53
CA PRO A 52 23.60 36.19 32.14
C PRO A 52 22.55 35.24 31.60
N GLU A 53 21.45 35.76 31.05
CA GLU A 53 20.54 34.89 30.33
C GLU A 53 21.46 34.04 29.45
N LEU A 54 21.40 32.72 29.59
CA LEU A 54 21.96 31.89 28.56
C LEU A 54 21.26 32.43 27.33
N ASP A 55 21.99 33.17 26.50
CA ASP A 55 21.63 33.36 25.11
C ASP A 55 21.37 31.93 24.69
N GLU A 56 20.08 31.56 24.66
CA GLU A 56 19.63 30.39 23.98
C GLU A 56 20.19 30.66 22.60
N THR A 57 21.32 30.03 22.29
CA THR A 57 21.95 30.19 21.00
C THR A 57 20.91 29.63 20.07
N VAL A 58 20.04 30.50 19.55
CA VAL A 58 18.94 30.16 18.67
C VAL A 58 19.64 29.38 17.59
N ALA A 59 19.48 28.05 17.64
CA ALA A 59 20.31 27.17 16.86
C ALA A 59 19.96 27.50 15.42
N LYS A 60 20.84 28.29 14.77
CA LYS A 60 20.53 28.89 13.48
C LYS A 60 20.13 27.73 12.57
N PRO A 61 18.88 27.69 12.07
CA PRO A 61 18.39 26.52 11.36
C PRO A 61 19.34 26.25 10.20
N ARG A 62 20.05 25.13 10.27
CA ARG A 62 21.01 24.75 9.23
C ARG A 62 20.19 24.33 8.02
N PRO A 63 20.44 24.91 6.83
CA PRO A 63 19.66 24.59 5.65
C PRO A 63 19.87 23.11 5.30
N LEU A 64 18.78 22.34 5.31
CA LEU A 64 18.79 20.89 5.09
C LEU A 64 19.38 20.47 3.74
N TRP A 65 19.37 21.39 2.77
CA TRP A 65 19.96 21.24 1.44
C TRP A 65 21.47 21.01 1.42
N LYS A 66 22.19 21.26 2.52
CA LYS A 66 23.64 20.97 2.60
C LYS A 66 23.94 19.55 3.08
N HIS A 67 22.93 18.79 3.51
CA HIS A 67 23.12 17.40 3.92
C HIS A 67 23.04 16.49 2.67
N PRO A 68 24.10 15.75 2.32
CA PRO A 68 24.10 14.88 1.14
C PRO A 68 22.99 13.84 1.19
N ALA A 69 22.68 13.32 2.39
CA ALA A 69 21.56 12.40 2.61
C ALA A 69 20.19 13.02 2.28
N PHE A 70 20.00 14.32 2.52
CA PHE A 70 18.74 15.00 2.20
C PHE A 70 18.55 15.13 0.68
N ILE A 71 19.60 15.48 -0.05
CA ILE A 71 19.55 15.58 -1.53
C ILE A 71 19.22 14.21 -2.15
N VAL A 72 19.90 13.16 -1.69
CA VAL A 72 19.67 11.80 -2.20
C VAL A 72 18.23 11.36 -1.92
N SER A 73 17.72 11.63 -0.71
CA SER A 73 16.32 11.32 -0.37
C SER A 73 15.34 12.04 -1.29
N VAL A 74 15.47 13.36 -1.46
CA VAL A 74 14.59 14.15 -2.33
C VAL A 74 14.66 13.65 -3.78
N ALA A 75 15.86 13.38 -4.29
CA ALA A 75 16.05 12.89 -5.65
C ALA A 75 15.42 11.50 -5.86
N LEU A 76 15.59 10.59 -4.90
CA LEU A 76 15.02 9.23 -4.96
C LEU A 76 13.50 9.28 -4.85
N THR A 77 12.96 10.17 -4.00
CA THR A 77 11.52 10.38 -3.88
C THR A 77 10.94 10.92 -5.20
N LEU A 78 11.62 11.88 -5.83
CA LEU A 78 11.21 12.40 -7.14
C LEU A 78 11.27 11.30 -8.22
N ALA A 79 12.33 10.51 -8.24
CA ALA A 79 12.48 9.40 -9.19
C ALA A 79 11.39 8.34 -8.99
N ALA A 80 11.03 8.01 -7.75
CA ALA A 80 9.95 7.09 -7.44
C ALA A 80 8.59 7.62 -7.92
N LEU A 81 8.32 8.91 -7.74
CA LEU A 81 7.09 9.54 -8.24
C LEU A 81 7.03 9.55 -9.77
N ILE A 82 8.15 9.82 -10.44
CA ILE A 82 8.24 9.74 -11.91
C ILE A 82 7.98 8.31 -12.38
N ALA A 83 8.64 7.33 -11.76
CA ALA A 83 8.45 5.92 -12.09
C ALA A 83 6.99 5.48 -11.89
N ALA A 84 6.37 5.85 -10.77
CA ALA A 84 4.96 5.58 -10.51
C ALA A 84 4.04 6.22 -11.55
N GLY A 85 4.31 7.48 -11.94
CA GLY A 85 3.58 8.15 -13.01
C GLY A 85 3.71 7.45 -14.36
N VAL A 86 4.93 7.02 -14.71
CA VAL A 86 5.19 6.26 -15.94
C VAL A 86 4.47 4.91 -15.90
N PHE A 87 4.55 4.17 -14.78
CA PHE A 87 3.84 2.90 -14.63
C PHE A 87 2.33 3.07 -14.73
N LEU A 88 1.76 4.14 -14.16
CA LEU A 88 0.34 4.42 -14.26
C LEU A 88 -0.08 4.74 -15.70
N VAL A 89 0.72 5.52 -16.42
CA VAL A 89 0.48 5.79 -17.85
C VAL A 89 0.58 4.49 -18.66
N LEU A 90 1.63 3.69 -18.44
CA LEU A 90 1.78 2.41 -19.12
C LEU A 90 0.61 1.48 -18.82
N TRP A 91 0.15 1.40 -17.57
CA TRP A 91 -1.02 0.62 -17.19
C TRP A 91 -2.28 1.09 -17.94
N LEU A 92 -2.55 2.41 -17.93
CA LEU A 92 -3.70 2.99 -18.65
C LEU A 92 -3.66 2.77 -20.17
N LEU A 93 -2.47 2.67 -20.76
CA LEU A 93 -2.28 2.37 -22.18
C LEU A 93 -2.20 0.87 -22.48
N SER A 94 -1.92 0.04 -21.47
CA SER A 94 -1.76 -1.42 -21.62
C SER A 94 -3.10 -2.15 -21.54
N ASP A 95 -4.15 -1.49 -21.06
CA ASP A 95 -5.54 -1.90 -21.27
C ASP A 95 -5.88 -1.75 -22.77
N GLY A 96 -5.27 -2.63 -23.58
CA GLY A 96 -5.71 -2.87 -24.94
C GLY A 96 -7.13 -3.46 -24.91
N PRO A 97 -7.83 -3.48 -26.05
CA PRO A 97 -9.09 -4.20 -26.13
C PRO A 97 -8.87 -5.63 -25.64
N ASP A 98 -9.82 -6.08 -24.80
CA ASP A 98 -9.82 -7.43 -24.25
C ASP A 98 -9.65 -8.43 -25.39
N ARG A 99 -8.77 -9.42 -25.19
CA ARG A 99 -8.35 -10.30 -26.28
C ARG A 99 -8.06 -11.68 -25.74
N VAL A 100 -8.45 -12.67 -26.51
CA VAL A 100 -8.06 -14.05 -26.28
C VAL A 100 -6.70 -14.27 -26.91
N ASP A 101 -5.81 -14.93 -26.18
CA ASP A 101 -4.49 -15.32 -26.61
C ASP A 101 -4.23 -16.80 -26.29
N ASP A 102 -3.30 -17.42 -27.01
CA ASP A 102 -2.82 -18.79 -26.76
C ASP A 102 -3.94 -19.84 -26.60
N VAL A 103 -4.85 -19.91 -27.59
CA VAL A 103 -5.88 -20.96 -27.60
C VAL A 103 -5.24 -22.29 -27.95
N GLN A 104 -5.38 -23.25 -27.05
CA GLN A 104 -4.87 -24.61 -27.22
C GLN A 104 -6.03 -25.60 -27.12
N LEU A 105 -6.02 -26.59 -28.02
CA LEU A 105 -7.01 -27.65 -28.06
C LEU A 105 -6.28 -28.99 -27.84
N GLU A 106 -6.73 -29.75 -26.85
CA GLU A 106 -6.31 -31.11 -26.60
C GLU A 106 -7.47 -32.07 -26.84
N VAL A 107 -7.34 -32.97 -27.82
CA VAL A 107 -8.39 -33.95 -28.15
C VAL A 107 -8.03 -35.32 -27.57
N GLY A 108 -8.72 -35.71 -26.49
CA GLY A 108 -8.59 -37.02 -25.87
C GLY A 108 -9.56 -38.07 -26.45
N GLN A 109 -9.51 -39.29 -25.92
CA GLN A 109 -10.37 -40.40 -26.37
C GLN A 109 -11.86 -40.27 -25.99
N GLY A 110 -12.20 -39.35 -25.08
CA GLY A 110 -13.57 -39.17 -24.60
C GLY A 110 -13.99 -37.72 -24.39
N ASN A 111 -13.02 -36.83 -24.13
CA ASN A 111 -13.25 -35.41 -23.96
C ASN A 111 -12.23 -34.63 -24.78
N ALA A 112 -12.63 -33.44 -25.20
CA ALA A 112 -11.73 -32.42 -25.69
C ALA A 112 -11.69 -31.28 -24.66
N HIS A 113 -10.49 -30.76 -24.48
CA HIS A 113 -10.16 -29.69 -23.55
C HIS A 113 -9.64 -28.52 -24.36
N LEU A 114 -10.27 -27.36 -24.18
CA LEU A 114 -9.88 -26.12 -24.79
C LEU A 114 -9.41 -25.18 -23.68
N THR A 115 -8.21 -24.62 -23.82
CA THR A 115 -7.66 -23.63 -22.89
C THR A 115 -7.29 -22.36 -23.64
N TRP A 116 -7.32 -21.22 -22.95
CA TRP A 116 -6.92 -19.93 -23.50
C TRP A 116 -6.46 -18.98 -22.39
N THR A 117 -5.87 -17.86 -22.80
CA THR A 117 -5.39 -16.80 -21.91
C THR A 117 -5.77 -15.42 -22.44
N GLY A 118 -5.39 -14.37 -21.72
CA GLY A 118 -5.51 -12.98 -22.19
C GLY A 118 -6.86 -12.32 -21.92
N ALA A 119 -7.95 -13.07 -21.95
CA ALA A 119 -9.29 -12.51 -21.75
C ALA A 119 -9.56 -12.19 -20.27
N GLU A 120 -9.80 -10.92 -19.95
CA GLU A 120 -10.18 -10.45 -18.62
C GLU A 120 -11.71 -10.45 -18.41
N GLU A 121 -12.49 -10.34 -19.50
CA GLU A 121 -13.95 -10.44 -19.47
C GLU A 121 -14.44 -11.88 -19.75
N PRO A 122 -15.73 -12.18 -19.52
CA PRO A 122 -16.32 -13.43 -19.99
C PRO A 122 -16.08 -13.61 -21.48
N VAL A 123 -15.85 -14.85 -21.89
CA VAL A 123 -15.67 -15.21 -23.30
C VAL A 123 -16.87 -15.98 -23.83
N ASP A 124 -17.12 -15.82 -25.11
CA ASP A 124 -18.03 -16.66 -25.87
C ASP A 124 -17.24 -17.72 -26.64
N LEU A 125 -17.83 -18.92 -26.72
CA LEU A 125 -17.24 -20.07 -27.39
C LEU A 125 -18.16 -20.51 -28.53
N TYR A 126 -17.61 -20.57 -29.73
CA TYR A 126 -18.31 -21.06 -30.92
C TYR A 126 -17.59 -22.25 -31.53
N VAL A 127 -18.36 -23.14 -32.14
CA VAL A 127 -17.84 -24.22 -32.98
C VAL A 127 -18.25 -23.98 -34.42
N VAL A 128 -17.27 -24.03 -35.31
CA VAL A 128 -17.45 -23.90 -36.75
C VAL A 128 -17.13 -25.24 -37.38
N ASN A 129 -18.11 -25.83 -38.09
CA ASN A 129 -17.90 -27.04 -38.89
C ASN A 129 -18.62 -26.91 -40.24
N GLY A 130 -17.87 -26.93 -41.34
CA GLY A 130 -18.44 -26.92 -42.69
C GLY A 130 -19.29 -25.67 -43.00
N GLY A 131 -19.04 -24.55 -42.31
CA GLY A 131 -19.80 -23.30 -42.43
C GLY A 131 -20.99 -23.17 -41.47
N GLU A 132 -21.30 -24.21 -40.70
CA GLU A 132 -22.26 -24.11 -39.61
C GLU A 132 -21.58 -23.58 -38.35
N VAL A 133 -22.24 -22.66 -37.66
CA VAL A 133 -21.77 -22.07 -36.41
C VAL A 133 -22.71 -22.48 -35.28
N LEU A 134 -22.16 -23.10 -34.25
CA LEU A 134 -22.86 -23.48 -33.04
C LEU A 134 -22.32 -22.68 -31.85
N ASP A 135 -23.22 -22.04 -31.11
CA ASP A 135 -22.90 -21.38 -29.84
C ASP A 135 -22.77 -22.42 -28.72
N MET A 136 -21.59 -22.47 -28.11
CA MET A 136 -21.22 -23.33 -26.99
C MET A 136 -20.81 -22.53 -25.76
N SER A 137 -21.08 -21.22 -25.72
CA SER A 137 -20.69 -20.31 -24.62
C SER A 137 -21.24 -20.76 -23.27
N GLN A 138 -22.39 -21.45 -23.25
CA GLN A 138 -22.99 -22.04 -22.05
C GLN A 138 -22.15 -23.19 -21.42
N LEU A 139 -21.19 -23.74 -22.15
CA LEU A 139 -20.29 -24.80 -21.69
C LEU A 139 -19.01 -24.26 -21.07
N VAL A 140 -18.73 -22.97 -21.24
CA VAL A 140 -17.63 -22.26 -20.57
C VAL A 140 -17.98 -22.16 -19.09
N ARG A 141 -17.36 -23.00 -18.26
CA ARG A 141 -17.60 -23.04 -16.80
C ARG A 141 -16.59 -22.19 -16.02
N SER A 142 -15.39 -22.07 -16.55
CA SER A 142 -14.29 -21.26 -16.05
C SER A 142 -13.85 -20.30 -17.15
N GLY A 143 -13.38 -19.11 -16.77
CA GLY A 143 -13.12 -18.03 -17.72
C GLY A 143 -11.98 -18.31 -18.70
N ASP A 144 -11.17 -19.34 -18.47
CA ASP A 144 -9.92 -19.68 -19.17
C ASP A 144 -9.91 -21.11 -19.76
N GLU A 145 -10.95 -21.90 -19.56
CA GLU A 145 -11.02 -23.25 -20.14
C GLU A 145 -12.46 -23.76 -20.38
N ALA A 146 -12.59 -24.67 -21.34
CA ALA A 146 -13.82 -25.38 -21.65
C ALA A 146 -13.57 -26.87 -21.85
N TRP A 147 -14.49 -27.68 -21.31
CA TRP A 147 -14.47 -29.13 -21.41
C TRP A 147 -15.74 -29.63 -22.08
N PHE A 148 -15.59 -30.46 -23.10
CA PHE A 148 -16.73 -31.03 -23.82
C PHE A 148 -16.47 -32.48 -24.27
N PRO A 149 -17.49 -33.34 -24.23
CA PRO A 149 -17.35 -34.72 -24.67
C PRO A 149 -17.17 -34.79 -26.19
N VAL A 150 -16.25 -35.62 -26.69
CA VAL A 150 -15.98 -35.73 -28.15
C VAL A 150 -17.16 -36.28 -28.95
N GLY A 151 -18.06 -37.00 -28.26
CA GLY A 151 -19.29 -37.55 -28.85
C GLY A 151 -20.48 -36.58 -28.80
N LEU A 152 -20.26 -35.30 -28.51
CA LEU A 152 -21.33 -34.31 -28.52
C LEU A 152 -21.89 -34.22 -29.96
N PRO A 153 -23.19 -34.50 -30.17
CA PRO A 153 -23.74 -34.53 -31.51
C PRO A 153 -23.82 -33.10 -32.07
N LEU A 154 -22.85 -32.76 -32.91
CA LEU A 154 -22.98 -31.65 -33.86
C LEU A 154 -23.86 -32.11 -35.02
N ALA A 155 -24.45 -31.17 -35.78
CA ALA A 155 -25.35 -31.52 -36.88
C ALA A 155 -24.72 -32.46 -37.93
N GLN A 156 -23.38 -32.51 -37.99
CA GLN A 156 -22.61 -33.32 -38.94
C GLN A 156 -21.96 -34.59 -38.35
N GLY A 157 -22.29 -34.98 -37.11
CA GLY A 157 -21.86 -36.28 -36.56
C GLY A 157 -20.70 -36.25 -35.56
N GLY A 158 -20.39 -35.08 -34.99
CA GLY A 158 -19.38 -34.90 -33.95
C GLY A 158 -18.22 -34.02 -34.40
N PHE A 159 -17.12 -34.04 -33.63
CA PHE A 159 -15.89 -33.33 -34.01
C PHE A 159 -15.09 -34.15 -35.03
N ASP A 160 -14.81 -33.52 -36.17
CA ASP A 160 -13.98 -34.04 -37.25
C ASP A 160 -12.82 -33.08 -37.53
N ASP A 161 -11.97 -33.42 -38.50
CA ASP A 161 -10.81 -32.59 -38.88
C ASP A 161 -11.22 -31.22 -39.46
N GLY A 162 -12.49 -31.04 -39.84
CA GLY A 162 -13.04 -29.76 -40.31
C GLY A 162 -13.63 -28.89 -39.20
N THR A 163 -13.59 -29.35 -37.95
CA THR A 163 -14.14 -28.63 -36.80
C THR A 163 -13.10 -27.68 -36.23
N CYS A 164 -13.48 -26.41 -36.07
CA CYS A 164 -12.70 -25.38 -35.40
C CYS A 164 -13.48 -24.74 -34.26
N PHE A 165 -12.79 -24.46 -33.16
CA PHE A 165 -13.31 -23.72 -32.02
C PHE A 165 -12.87 -22.27 -32.16
N VAL A 166 -13.77 -21.33 -31.90
CA VAL A 166 -13.49 -19.90 -31.88
C VAL A 166 -13.84 -19.39 -30.49
N VAL A 167 -12.86 -18.80 -29.82
CA VAL A 167 -13.00 -18.16 -28.51
C VAL A 167 -12.85 -16.67 -28.71
N ARG A 168 -13.78 -15.88 -28.19
CA ARG A 168 -13.73 -14.42 -28.29
C ARG A 168 -14.24 -13.73 -27.03
N PRO A 169 -13.79 -12.49 -26.75
CA PRO A 169 -14.35 -11.68 -25.68
C PRO A 169 -15.86 -11.43 -25.91
N HIS A 170 -16.65 -11.47 -24.84
CA HIS A 170 -18.10 -11.28 -24.90
C HIS A 170 -18.50 -9.88 -25.41
N ALA A 171 -17.62 -8.88 -25.28
CA ALA A 171 -17.82 -7.56 -25.89
C ALA A 171 -18.06 -7.62 -27.41
N ASN A 172 -17.63 -8.71 -28.08
CA ASN A 172 -17.79 -8.94 -29.52
C ASN A 172 -18.86 -10.01 -29.85
N ALA A 173 -19.78 -10.33 -28.93
CA ALA A 173 -20.82 -11.36 -29.11
C ALA A 173 -21.72 -11.15 -30.34
N ASP A 174 -21.95 -9.90 -30.75
CA ASP A 174 -22.81 -9.57 -31.89
C ASP A 174 -22.09 -9.62 -33.24
N ALA A 175 -20.75 -9.75 -33.24
CA ALA A 175 -19.97 -9.83 -34.46
C ALA A 175 -20.18 -11.19 -35.16
N GLU A 176 -20.05 -11.21 -36.49
CA GLU A 176 -20.11 -12.45 -37.26
C GLU A 176 -18.92 -13.34 -36.89
N VAL A 177 -19.21 -14.61 -36.58
CA VAL A 177 -18.19 -15.62 -36.30
C VAL A 177 -17.51 -16.01 -37.59
N SER A 178 -16.18 -15.84 -37.63
CA SER A 178 -15.37 -16.12 -38.81
C SER A 178 -14.09 -16.86 -38.42
N LEU A 179 -13.56 -17.65 -39.35
CA LEU A 179 -12.22 -18.26 -39.24
C LEU A 179 -11.15 -17.44 -39.98
N ASP A 180 -11.53 -16.33 -40.60
CA ASP A 180 -10.58 -15.42 -41.23
C ASP A 180 -9.67 -14.76 -40.17
N ALA A 181 -8.36 -14.80 -40.42
CA ALA A 181 -7.38 -14.34 -39.44
C ALA A 181 -7.50 -12.84 -39.14
N ALA A 182 -7.84 -12.01 -40.12
CA ALA A 182 -8.00 -10.57 -39.89
C ALA A 182 -9.27 -10.28 -39.08
N ALA A 183 -10.38 -10.96 -39.40
CA ALA A 183 -11.62 -10.85 -38.63
C ALA A 183 -11.43 -11.31 -37.18
N LEU A 184 -10.68 -12.40 -36.96
CA LEU A 184 -10.36 -12.88 -35.61
C LEU A 184 -9.53 -11.83 -34.84
N ASP A 185 -8.49 -11.26 -35.46
CA ASP A 185 -7.64 -10.26 -34.80
C ASP A 185 -8.40 -8.96 -34.46
N GLU A 186 -9.28 -8.50 -35.35
CA GLU A 186 -10.16 -7.34 -35.10
C GLU A 186 -11.12 -7.58 -33.92
N GLN A 187 -11.60 -8.81 -33.75
CA GLN A 187 -12.51 -9.20 -32.67
C GLN A 187 -11.78 -9.58 -31.38
N GLY A 188 -10.44 -9.51 -31.34
CA GLY A 188 -9.67 -10.05 -30.21
C GLY A 188 -9.90 -11.55 -30.00
N ALA A 189 -10.28 -12.27 -31.05
CA ALA A 189 -10.64 -13.68 -31.03
C ALA A 189 -9.48 -14.55 -31.52
N ARG A 190 -9.56 -15.83 -31.16
CA ARG A 190 -8.60 -16.86 -31.58
C ARG A 190 -9.34 -18.15 -31.89
N SER A 191 -8.76 -18.94 -32.78
CA SER A 191 -9.31 -20.23 -33.15
C SER A 191 -8.32 -21.36 -32.96
N ALA A 192 -8.84 -22.56 -32.72
CA ALA A 192 -8.07 -23.81 -32.70
C ALA A 192 -8.87 -24.89 -33.41
N CYS A 193 -8.25 -25.58 -34.37
CA CYS A 193 -8.90 -26.61 -35.17
C CYS A 193 -8.49 -28.01 -34.72
N VAL A 194 -9.41 -28.96 -34.82
CA VAL A 194 -9.17 -30.37 -34.47
C VAL A 194 -8.05 -30.97 -35.32
N ALA A 195 -7.93 -30.55 -36.59
CA ALA A 195 -6.85 -30.99 -37.48
C ALA A 195 -5.45 -30.62 -36.97
N ASP A 196 -5.31 -29.51 -36.23
CA ASP A 196 -4.01 -29.03 -35.73
C ASP A 196 -3.64 -29.64 -34.38
N ALA A 197 -4.61 -30.25 -33.70
CA ALA A 197 -4.48 -30.82 -32.36
C ALA A 197 -4.15 -32.33 -32.35
N ARG A 198 -3.97 -32.96 -33.51
CA ARG A 198 -3.76 -34.41 -33.69
C ARG A 198 -2.34 -34.79 -34.06
#